data_AF-A0A087CG85-F1
#
_entry.id   AF-A0A087CG85-F1
#
_cell.length_a   1.000
_cell.length_b   1.000
_cell.length_c   1.000
_cell.angle_alpha   90.00
_cell.angle_beta   90.00
_cell.angle_gamma   90.00
#
_symmetry.space_group_name_H-M   'P 1'
#
loop_
_entity.id
_entity.type
_entity.pdbx_description
1 polymer ?
#
loop_
_entity_poly.entity_id
_entity_poly.type
_entity_poly.pdbx_seq_one_letter_code
_entity_poly.pdbx_strand_id
1 'polypeptide(L)'
;MAVVQVVEIVEQSLTVQALSRRGSVSHLQTYESADALCVYETEQGRFYVMKGQQGETCSFAFTEEMLVILDRLRTPASLDDLHKAAPDLSMKTLRATVQDLVGIGIVHETNEHVRTVDCAILGVGSIGSHIFTQLSQLPINSLTIIDDDIVEADNTNRQCFTRAEIGVPKVQALAARRTAVGTIRALQCRVGSADEMARIAVEGNCNLLIQAADYPSAGETAHYIWQAADSVNVPYITIPGYIGGLVGFSEFYYPRKTYNHGFNRHPITHEPLFQHTLGKIPYRMCSILGSLVAQQVDDYRHHLVPIGYGERGHFDSGR
;
A
#
# COMPACT_ATOMS: atom_id res chain seq x y z
N MET A 1 -18.30 2.01 -28.81
CA MET A 1 -17.77 3.37 -29.05
C MET A 1 -17.74 4.08 -27.72
N ALA A 2 -16.58 4.13 -27.06
CA ALA A 2 -16.43 4.88 -25.82
C ALA A 2 -16.16 6.34 -26.19
N VAL A 3 -17.09 7.23 -25.83
CA VAL A 3 -16.89 8.67 -25.94
C VAL A 3 -16.00 9.06 -24.76
N VAL A 4 -14.73 9.32 -25.03
CA VAL A 4 -13.83 9.96 -24.07
C VAL A 4 -14.28 11.42 -23.99
N GLN A 5 -14.94 11.79 -22.89
CA GLN A 5 -15.15 13.20 -22.56
C GLN A 5 -13.79 13.81 -22.23
N VAL A 6 -13.31 14.67 -23.12
CA VAL A 6 -12.19 15.57 -22.84
C VAL A 6 -12.69 16.55 -21.78
N VAL A 7 -12.22 16.39 -20.54
CA VAL A 7 -12.41 17.39 -19.49
C VAL A 7 -11.38 18.49 -19.75
N GLU A 8 -11.84 19.63 -20.25
CA GLU A 8 -11.06 20.87 -20.29
C GLU A 8 -10.77 21.30 -18.84
N ILE A 9 -9.55 21.06 -18.37
CA ILE A 9 -9.07 21.63 -17.11
C ILE A 9 -8.45 22.99 -17.45
N VAL A 10 -9.17 24.04 -17.04
CA VAL A 10 -8.78 25.45 -17.10
C VAL A 10 -7.43 25.66 -16.39
N GLU A 11 -6.55 26.47 -17.00
CA GLU A 11 -5.29 26.92 -16.43
C GLU A 11 -5.49 27.39 -14.98
N GLN A 12 -4.97 26.61 -14.02
CA GLN A 12 -4.69 27.10 -12.68
C GLN A 12 -3.18 27.18 -12.51
N SER A 13 -2.69 28.41 -12.39
CA SER A 13 -1.37 28.72 -11.86
C SER A 13 -1.31 28.29 -10.38
N LEU A 14 -0.97 27.02 -10.15
CA LEU A 14 -0.75 26.47 -8.82
C LEU A 14 0.73 26.60 -8.46
N THR A 15 1.01 27.55 -7.56
CA THR A 15 2.29 27.64 -6.86
C THR A 15 2.39 26.46 -5.89
N VAL A 16 2.99 25.35 -6.34
CA VAL A 16 3.23 24.17 -5.50
C VAL A 16 4.41 24.48 -4.56
N GLN A 17 4.12 24.63 -3.27
CA GLN A 17 5.16 24.57 -2.23
C GLN A 17 5.67 23.13 -2.15
N ALA A 18 6.87 22.90 -2.68
CA ALA A 18 7.57 21.63 -2.57
C ALA A 18 7.82 21.27 -1.09
N LEU A 19 7.14 20.24 -0.60
CA LEU A 19 7.51 19.54 0.62
C LEU A 19 8.79 18.75 0.35
N SER A 20 9.93 19.33 0.70
CA SER A 20 11.24 18.68 0.56
C SER A 20 11.31 17.41 1.42
N ARG A 21 11.24 16.24 0.78
CA ARG A 21 11.54 14.95 1.42
C ARG A 21 13.02 14.63 1.17
N ARG A 22 13.88 14.97 2.11
CA ARG A 22 15.28 14.52 2.11
C ARG A 22 15.36 13.13 2.75
N GLY A 23 15.45 12.09 1.92
CA GLY A 23 15.99 10.79 2.31
C GLY A 23 17.29 10.56 1.55
N SER A 24 18.43 10.52 2.26
CA SER A 24 19.71 10.15 1.66
C SER A 24 19.78 8.63 1.53
N VAL A 25 19.81 8.10 0.31
CA VAL A 25 20.24 6.72 0.07
C VAL A 25 21.05 6.67 -1.22
N SER A 26 22.35 6.37 -1.08
CA SER A 26 23.29 6.13 -2.16
C SER A 26 23.13 4.71 -2.70
N HIS A 27 22.14 4.50 -3.55
CA HIS A 27 22.08 3.39 -4.49
C HIS A 27 21.82 3.96 -5.88
N LEU A 28 22.16 3.24 -6.96
CA LEU A 28 22.00 3.67 -8.36
C LEU A 28 20.54 3.97 -8.65
N GLN A 29 20.11 5.19 -8.34
CA GLN A 29 18.75 5.66 -8.52
C GLN A 29 18.52 5.88 -10.01
N THR A 30 17.51 5.18 -10.54
CA THR A 30 17.09 5.32 -11.92
C THR A 30 15.76 6.06 -11.98
N TYR A 31 15.45 6.57 -13.17
CA TYR A 31 14.26 7.33 -13.46
C TYR A 31 13.59 6.71 -14.69
N GLU A 32 12.27 6.71 -14.70
CA GLU A 32 11.46 6.22 -15.82
C GLU A 32 10.23 7.12 -16.00
N SER A 33 9.80 7.31 -17.24
CA SER A 33 8.56 8.01 -17.57
C SER A 33 7.37 7.32 -16.91
N ALA A 34 6.43 8.11 -16.39
CA ALA A 34 5.20 7.58 -15.84
C ALA A 34 4.42 6.75 -16.87
N ASP A 35 3.73 5.73 -16.39
CA ASP A 35 2.93 4.87 -17.26
C ASP A 35 1.72 5.63 -17.84
N ALA A 36 1.27 5.21 -19.02
CA ALA A 36 0.20 5.84 -19.80
C ALA A 36 0.40 7.34 -20.08
N LEU A 37 1.65 7.80 -20.24
CA LEU A 37 1.97 9.13 -20.73
C LEU A 37 1.78 9.24 -22.25
N CYS A 38 1.05 10.26 -22.68
CA CYS A 38 0.99 10.68 -24.08
C CYS A 38 1.59 12.08 -24.21
N VAL A 39 2.64 12.21 -25.02
CA VAL A 39 3.32 13.48 -25.30
C VAL A 39 2.99 13.90 -26.73
N TYR A 40 2.48 15.11 -26.89
CA TYR A 40 2.14 15.72 -28.17
C TYR A 40 2.96 16.98 -28.37
N GLU A 41 3.44 17.20 -29.59
CA GLU A 41 3.92 18.51 -30.01
C GLU A 41 2.72 19.34 -30.48
N THR A 42 2.60 20.57 -30.00
CA THR A 42 1.57 21.50 -30.46
C THR A 42 2.15 22.47 -31.48
N GLU A 43 1.30 23.05 -32.33
CA GLU A 43 1.69 24.06 -33.33
C GLU A 43 2.37 25.32 -32.73
N GLN A 44 2.35 25.47 -31.39
CA GLN A 44 2.95 26.58 -30.66
C GLN A 44 4.37 26.27 -30.13
N GLY A 45 4.99 25.16 -30.55
CA GLY A 45 6.31 24.76 -30.05
C GLY A 45 6.29 24.41 -28.56
N ARG A 46 5.25 23.70 -28.12
CA ARG A 46 5.09 23.22 -26.75
C ARG A 46 4.87 21.72 -26.74
N PHE A 47 5.34 21.07 -25.69
CA PHE A 47 4.85 19.75 -25.33
C PHE A 47 3.52 19.89 -24.59
N TYR A 48 2.53 19.13 -25.02
CA TYR A 48 1.32 18.83 -24.27
C TYR A 48 1.40 17.39 -23.80
N VAL A 49 1.33 17.17 -22.49
CA VAL A 49 1.49 15.86 -21.87
C VAL A 49 0.21 15.49 -21.15
N MET A 50 -0.39 14.37 -21.56
CA MET A 50 -1.54 13.76 -20.89
C MET A 50 -1.05 12.63 -19.99
N LYS A 51 -1.30 12.76 -18.69
CA LYS A 51 -0.97 11.76 -17.65
C LYS A 51 -2.15 10.81 -17.49
N GLY A 52 -2.19 9.75 -18.30
CA GLY A 52 -3.35 8.87 -18.43
C GLY A 52 -3.82 8.23 -17.13
N GLN A 53 -2.91 7.93 -16.19
CA GLN A 53 -3.26 7.36 -14.90
C GLN A 53 -4.00 8.33 -13.96
N GLN A 54 -3.76 9.64 -14.10
CA GLN A 54 -4.35 10.68 -13.25
C GLN A 54 -5.49 11.43 -13.96
N GLY A 55 -5.63 11.26 -15.27
CA GLY A 55 -6.54 12.07 -16.09
C GLY A 55 -6.14 13.56 -16.13
N GLU A 56 -4.90 13.87 -15.75
CA GLU A 56 -4.36 15.22 -15.67
C GLU A 56 -3.55 15.55 -16.92
N THR A 57 -3.44 16.84 -17.22
CA THR A 57 -2.65 17.32 -18.36
C THR A 57 -1.72 18.44 -17.92
N CYS A 58 -0.57 18.56 -18.56
CA CYS A 58 0.36 19.66 -18.36
C CYS A 58 1.02 20.04 -19.68
N SER A 59 1.50 21.28 -19.78
CA SER A 59 2.27 21.72 -20.94
C SER A 59 3.52 22.47 -20.54
N PHE A 60 4.58 22.30 -21.31
CA PHE A 60 5.85 23.01 -21.14
C PHE A 60 6.47 23.30 -22.50
N ALA A 61 7.45 24.21 -22.53
CA ALA A 61 8.13 24.59 -23.77
C ALA A 61 8.79 23.36 -24.41
N PHE A 62 8.69 23.26 -25.73
CA PHE A 62 9.43 22.25 -26.48
C PHE A 62 10.91 22.63 -26.51
N THR A 63 11.78 21.69 -26.17
CA THR A 63 13.21 21.75 -26.49
C THR A 63 13.65 20.37 -26.99
N GLU A 64 14.63 20.33 -27.90
CA GLU A 64 15.14 19.06 -28.42
C GLU A 64 15.74 18.19 -27.31
N GLU A 65 16.41 18.81 -26.33
CA GLU A 65 17.00 18.10 -25.20
C GLU A 65 15.94 17.46 -24.31
N MET A 66 14.79 18.12 -24.12
CA MET A 66 13.68 17.58 -23.36
C MET A 66 13.04 16.39 -24.07
N LEU A 67 12.94 16.43 -25.42
CA LEU A 67 12.49 15.28 -26.20
C LEU A 67 13.41 14.08 -26.02
N VAL A 68 14.73 14.32 -26.10
CA VAL A 68 15.76 13.28 -25.92
C VAL A 68 15.71 12.69 -24.51
N ILE A 69 15.54 13.52 -23.48
CA ILE A 69 15.37 13.06 -22.09
C ILE A 69 14.13 12.17 -21.96
N LEU A 70 12.96 12.63 -22.46
CA LEU A 70 11.71 11.88 -22.37
C LEU A 70 11.77 10.55 -23.14
N ASP A 71 12.38 10.53 -24.33
CA ASP A 71 12.56 9.30 -25.10
C ASP A 71 13.52 8.33 -24.38
N ARG A 72 14.61 8.84 -23.78
CA ARG A 72 15.52 7.99 -23.00
C ARG A 72 14.84 7.41 -21.77
N LEU A 73 13.95 8.16 -21.13
CA LEU A 73 13.20 7.74 -19.94
C LEU A 73 12.07 6.73 -20.22
N ARG A 74 11.86 6.32 -21.48
CA ARG A 74 10.94 5.20 -21.81
C ARG A 74 11.36 3.86 -21.22
N THR A 75 12.58 3.78 -20.70
CA THR A 75 13.11 2.67 -19.90
C THR A 75 13.92 3.26 -18.74
N PRO A 76 14.13 2.52 -17.63
CA PRO A 76 14.90 3.01 -16.51
C PRO A 76 16.29 3.56 -16.93
N ALA A 77 16.61 4.76 -16.45
CA ALA A 77 17.86 5.46 -16.79
C ALA A 77 18.42 6.21 -15.58
N SER A 78 19.74 6.15 -15.36
CA SER A 78 20.40 6.99 -14.36
C SER A 78 20.59 8.43 -14.86
N LEU A 79 20.88 9.38 -13.96
CA LEU A 79 21.26 10.74 -14.37
C LEU A 79 22.47 10.76 -15.31
N ASP A 80 23.41 9.81 -15.16
CA ASP A 80 24.58 9.70 -16.04
C ASP A 80 24.18 9.20 -17.44
N ASP A 81 23.20 8.30 -17.54
CA ASP A 81 22.69 7.85 -18.84
C ASP A 81 21.93 8.95 -19.57
N LEU A 82 21.15 9.73 -18.83
CA LEU A 82 20.46 10.91 -19.35
C LEU A 82 21.47 11.99 -19.78
N HIS A 83 22.57 12.18 -19.04
CA HIS A 83 23.63 13.11 -19.46
C HIS A 83 24.30 12.69 -20.76
N LYS A 84 24.56 11.39 -20.93
CA LYS A 84 25.14 10.86 -22.18
C LYS A 84 24.22 11.08 -23.37
N ALA A 85 22.90 11.01 -23.16
CA ALA A 85 21.90 11.26 -24.18
C ALA A 85 21.79 12.76 -24.54
N ALA A 86 21.90 13.64 -23.54
CA ALA A 86 21.86 15.10 -23.70
C ALA A 86 23.12 15.76 -23.11
N PRO A 87 24.28 15.67 -23.81
CA PRO A 87 25.56 16.13 -23.28
C PRO A 87 25.65 17.65 -23.09
N ASP A 88 24.83 18.41 -23.82
CA ASP A 88 24.80 19.88 -23.75
C ASP A 88 24.14 20.40 -22.47
N LEU A 89 23.37 19.56 -21.76
CA LEU A 89 22.79 19.90 -20.47
C LEU A 89 23.77 19.64 -19.33
N SER A 90 24.04 20.66 -18.52
CA SER A 90 24.85 20.49 -17.31
C SER A 90 24.21 19.53 -16.30
N MET A 91 25.02 18.81 -15.51
CA MET A 91 24.53 17.95 -14.41
C MET A 91 23.73 18.64 -13.33
N LYS A 92 23.91 19.94 -13.17
CA LYS A 92 23.05 20.70 -12.28
C LYS A 92 21.66 20.89 -12.88
N THR A 93 21.58 21.27 -14.16
CA THR A 93 20.32 21.51 -14.88
C THR A 93 19.54 20.22 -15.03
N LEU A 94 20.16 19.14 -15.52
CA LEU A 94 19.49 17.86 -15.73
C LEU A 94 18.86 17.33 -14.44
N ARG A 95 19.61 17.38 -13.33
CA ARG A 95 19.09 16.94 -12.03
C ARG A 95 17.87 17.77 -11.60
N ALA A 96 17.91 19.09 -11.77
CA ALA A 96 16.78 19.96 -11.46
C ALA A 96 15.58 19.62 -12.35
N THR A 97 15.78 19.49 -13.66
CA THR A 97 14.72 19.12 -14.61
C THR A 97 14.08 17.79 -14.26
N VAL A 98 14.87 16.74 -14.02
CA VAL A 98 14.33 15.42 -13.63
C VAL A 98 13.53 15.51 -12.32
N GLN A 99 14.02 16.27 -11.33
CA GLN A 99 13.29 16.47 -10.08
C GLN A 99 11.98 17.25 -10.27
N ASP A 100 11.95 18.24 -11.17
CA ASP A 100 10.72 18.95 -11.52
C ASP A 100 9.72 18.00 -12.19
N LEU A 101 10.17 17.15 -13.12
CA LEU A 101 9.34 16.13 -13.78
C LEU A 101 8.80 15.09 -12.81
N VAL A 102 9.60 14.69 -11.82
CA VAL A 102 9.16 13.85 -10.69
C VAL A 102 8.08 14.58 -9.88
N GLY A 103 8.30 15.85 -9.57
CA GLY A 103 7.35 16.68 -8.82
C GLY A 103 5.98 16.82 -9.48
N ILE A 104 5.92 16.82 -10.81
CA ILE A 104 4.65 16.92 -11.58
C ILE A 104 4.10 15.58 -12.06
N GLY A 105 4.77 14.47 -11.74
CA GLY A 105 4.32 13.10 -12.04
C GLY A 105 4.47 12.69 -13.51
N ILE A 106 5.44 13.25 -14.24
CA ILE A 106 5.83 12.78 -15.58
C ILE A 106 6.91 11.72 -15.49
N VAL A 107 7.72 11.74 -14.43
CA VAL A 107 8.79 10.78 -14.21
C VAL A 107 8.62 10.19 -12.82
N HIS A 108 8.92 8.92 -12.66
CA HIS A 108 9.00 8.28 -11.36
C HIS A 108 10.43 7.82 -11.09
N GLU A 109 10.81 7.91 -9.83
CA GLU A 109 12.04 7.32 -9.34
C GLU A 109 11.84 5.81 -9.28
N THR A 110 12.75 5.06 -9.89
CA THR A 110 12.73 3.60 -9.88
C THR A 110 13.94 3.07 -9.13
N ASN A 111 13.77 1.90 -8.54
CA ASN A 111 14.85 1.16 -7.91
C ASN A 111 14.89 -0.22 -8.55
N GLU A 112 16.00 -0.55 -9.22
CA GLU A 112 16.20 -1.86 -9.84
C GLU A 112 16.12 -3.01 -8.81
N HIS A 113 16.39 -2.70 -7.54
CA HIS A 113 16.29 -3.66 -6.44
C HIS A 113 14.96 -3.47 -5.70
N VAL A 114 14.11 -4.50 -5.76
CA VAL A 114 12.93 -4.60 -4.90
C VAL A 114 13.29 -5.19 -3.55
N ARG A 115 12.65 -4.68 -2.50
CA ARG A 115 12.79 -5.20 -1.15
C ARG A 115 12.22 -6.61 -1.06
N THR A 116 12.93 -7.53 -0.44
CA THR A 116 12.35 -8.82 -0.02
C THR A 116 11.33 -8.58 1.09
N VAL A 117 10.10 -9.07 0.95
CA VAL A 117 9.06 -8.93 1.99
C VAL A 117 8.90 -10.26 2.73
N ASP A 118 9.03 -10.18 4.05
CA ASP A 118 8.75 -11.25 5.01
C ASP A 118 7.74 -10.67 5.99
N CYS A 119 6.50 -11.15 6.01
CA CYS A 119 5.46 -10.49 6.81
C CYS A 119 4.63 -11.44 7.67
N ALA A 120 4.00 -10.88 8.69
CA ALA A 120 3.09 -11.59 9.57
C ALA A 120 1.70 -10.96 9.55
N ILE A 121 0.65 -11.78 9.42
CA ILE A 121 -0.75 -11.38 9.57
C ILE A 121 -1.27 -11.92 10.90
N LEU A 122 -1.66 -11.01 11.80
CA LEU A 122 -2.40 -11.34 13.00
C LEU A 122 -3.91 -11.32 12.69
N GLY A 123 -4.53 -12.50 12.64
CA GLY A 123 -5.93 -12.74 12.31
C GLY A 123 -6.15 -13.07 10.83
N VAL A 124 -6.77 -14.21 10.53
CA VAL A 124 -7.20 -14.62 9.19
C VAL A 124 -8.71 -14.85 9.08
N GLY A 125 -9.47 -14.05 9.84
CA GLY A 125 -10.93 -13.96 9.75
C GLY A 125 -11.44 -13.18 8.52
N SER A 126 -12.50 -12.38 8.70
CA SER A 126 -13.21 -11.70 7.60
C SER A 126 -12.30 -10.88 6.70
N ILE A 127 -11.47 -10.01 7.26
CA ILE A 127 -10.54 -9.17 6.48
C ILE A 127 -9.23 -9.91 6.20
N GLY A 128 -8.67 -10.58 7.22
CA GLY A 128 -7.39 -11.28 7.12
C GLY A 128 -7.35 -12.39 6.06
N SER A 129 -8.44 -13.15 5.86
CA SER A 129 -8.51 -14.17 4.81
C SER A 129 -8.44 -13.57 3.39
N HIS A 130 -8.95 -12.34 3.20
CA HIS A 130 -8.85 -11.61 1.93
C HIS A 130 -7.46 -11.04 1.73
N ILE A 131 -6.84 -10.47 2.78
CA ILE A 131 -5.44 -10.03 2.76
C ILE A 131 -4.55 -11.20 2.36
N PHE A 132 -4.66 -12.34 3.05
CA PHE A 132 -3.92 -13.56 2.69
C PHE A 132 -4.12 -13.92 1.22
N THR A 133 -5.37 -13.93 0.74
CA THR A 133 -5.67 -14.31 -0.65
C THR A 133 -5.00 -13.37 -1.65
N GLN A 134 -5.02 -12.05 -1.43
CA GLN A 134 -4.36 -11.10 -2.32
C GLN A 134 -2.83 -11.20 -2.24
N LEU A 135 -2.27 -11.25 -1.02
CA LEU A 135 -0.83 -11.41 -0.79
C LEU A 135 -0.30 -12.75 -1.31
N SER A 136 -1.13 -13.80 -1.33
CA SER A 136 -0.76 -15.13 -1.82
C SER A 136 -0.38 -15.15 -3.30
N GLN A 137 -0.78 -14.13 -4.06
CA GLN A 137 -0.49 -13.98 -5.50
C GLN A 137 0.71 -13.07 -5.76
N LEU A 138 1.27 -12.42 -4.74
CA LEU A 138 2.44 -11.55 -4.85
C LEU A 138 3.73 -12.33 -4.58
N PRO A 139 4.89 -11.89 -5.13
CA PRO A 139 6.19 -12.51 -4.88
C PRO A 139 6.74 -12.14 -3.49
N ILE A 140 6.03 -12.54 -2.44
CA ILE A 140 6.44 -12.40 -1.04
C ILE A 140 7.33 -13.58 -0.67
N ASN A 141 8.41 -13.34 0.06
CA ASN A 141 9.36 -14.39 0.41
C ASN A 141 8.81 -15.31 1.51
N SER A 142 8.33 -14.73 2.61
CA SER A 142 7.73 -15.47 3.72
C SER A 142 6.45 -14.79 4.23
N LEU A 143 5.43 -15.60 4.53
CA LEU A 143 4.18 -15.15 5.11
C LEU A 143 3.84 -15.98 6.35
N THR A 144 3.88 -15.36 7.53
CA THR A 144 3.39 -15.95 8.77
C THR A 144 1.92 -15.57 8.97
N ILE A 145 1.05 -16.56 9.18
CA ILE A 145 -0.38 -16.33 9.47
C ILE A 145 -0.73 -16.88 10.85
N ILE A 146 -1.45 -16.08 11.63
CA ILE A 146 -1.72 -16.33 13.04
C ILE A 146 -3.21 -16.18 13.31
N ASP A 147 -3.87 -17.25 13.73
CA ASP A 147 -5.29 -17.27 14.11
C ASP A 147 -5.56 -18.58 14.85
N ASP A 148 -6.33 -18.55 15.94
CA ASP A 148 -6.64 -19.73 16.74
C ASP A 148 -7.96 -20.42 16.38
N ASP A 149 -8.78 -19.81 15.52
CA ASP A 149 -10.08 -20.34 15.15
C ASP A 149 -10.00 -21.48 14.11
N ILE A 150 -11.12 -22.20 14.02
CA ILE A 150 -11.44 -23.14 12.96
C ILE A 150 -12.42 -22.52 11.96
N VAL A 151 -12.49 -23.08 10.75
CA VAL A 151 -13.47 -22.66 9.74
C VAL A 151 -14.86 -23.14 10.13
N GLU A 152 -15.80 -22.21 10.26
CA GLU A 152 -17.21 -22.49 10.51
C GLU A 152 -18.08 -22.28 9.27
N ALA A 153 -19.28 -22.88 9.24
CA ALA A 153 -20.19 -22.78 8.10
C ALA A 153 -20.61 -21.33 7.78
N ASP A 154 -20.72 -20.45 8.79
CA ASP A 154 -21.07 -19.04 8.56
C ASP A 154 -19.92 -18.25 7.93
N ASN A 155 -18.67 -18.74 8.02
CA ASN A 155 -17.48 -18.07 7.54
C ASN A 155 -17.47 -18.03 6.01
N THR A 156 -17.95 -19.08 5.33
CA THR A 156 -17.95 -19.20 3.87
C THR A 156 -18.75 -18.11 3.15
N ASN A 157 -19.59 -17.35 3.87
CA ASN A 157 -20.38 -16.26 3.31
C ASN A 157 -19.60 -14.96 3.09
N ARG A 158 -18.43 -14.81 3.74
CA ARG A 158 -17.68 -13.54 3.77
C ARG A 158 -16.17 -13.70 3.83
N GLN A 159 -15.67 -14.80 4.40
CA GLN A 159 -14.26 -15.15 4.46
C GLN A 159 -13.89 -15.99 3.22
N CYS A 160 -12.62 -15.95 2.84
CA CYS A 160 -12.11 -16.73 1.73
C CYS A 160 -11.93 -18.20 2.12
N PHE A 161 -12.99 -18.90 2.56
CA PHE A 161 -13.02 -20.33 2.84
C PHE A 161 -14.15 -21.02 2.05
N THR A 162 -13.95 -22.29 1.76
CA THR A 162 -14.87 -23.17 1.04
C THR A 162 -15.57 -24.12 2.02
N ARG A 163 -16.68 -24.73 1.58
CA ARG A 163 -17.40 -25.73 2.39
C ARG A 163 -16.56 -26.96 2.74
N ALA A 164 -15.57 -27.30 1.92
CA ALA A 164 -14.68 -28.44 2.16
C ALA A 164 -13.68 -28.19 3.29
N GLU A 165 -13.46 -26.92 3.66
CA GLU A 165 -12.52 -26.54 4.72
C GLU A 165 -13.19 -26.42 6.09
N ILE A 166 -14.52 -26.62 6.21
CA ILE A 166 -15.23 -26.55 7.50
C ILE A 166 -14.65 -27.55 8.51
N GLY A 167 -14.36 -27.08 9.72
CA GLY A 167 -13.73 -27.85 10.81
C GLY A 167 -12.20 -27.88 10.76
N VAL A 168 -11.58 -27.36 9.71
CA VAL A 168 -10.11 -27.22 9.61
C VAL A 168 -9.68 -25.93 10.31
N PRO A 169 -8.53 -25.90 11.03
CA PRO A 169 -7.95 -24.65 11.50
C PRO A 169 -7.77 -23.64 10.36
N LYS A 170 -8.20 -22.39 10.56
CA LYS A 170 -8.20 -21.37 9.49
C LYS A 170 -6.82 -21.19 8.86
N VAL A 171 -5.78 -21.11 9.70
CA VAL A 171 -4.39 -20.99 9.24
C VAL A 171 -3.94 -22.18 8.40
N GLN A 172 -4.38 -23.40 8.71
CA GLN A 172 -4.02 -24.59 7.95
C GLN A 172 -4.76 -24.66 6.61
N ALA A 173 -6.04 -24.28 6.58
CA ALA A 173 -6.82 -24.20 5.35
C ALA A 173 -6.19 -23.22 4.34
N LEU A 174 -5.71 -22.06 4.81
CA LEU A 174 -5.02 -21.08 3.97
C LEU A 174 -3.64 -21.56 3.54
N ALA A 175 -2.84 -22.12 4.45
CA ALA A 175 -1.49 -22.59 4.15
C ALA A 175 -1.44 -23.78 3.17
N ALA A 176 -2.53 -24.54 3.03
CA ALA A 176 -2.64 -25.63 2.06
C ALA A 176 -2.82 -25.15 0.60
N ARG A 177 -2.97 -23.85 0.36
CA ARG A 177 -3.21 -23.29 -0.97
C ARG A 177 -1.94 -23.21 -1.80
N ARG A 178 -2.10 -23.27 -3.13
CA ARG A 178 -1.02 -22.92 -4.06
C ARG A 178 -0.88 -21.41 -4.10
N THR A 179 0.34 -20.92 -3.89
CA THR A 179 0.64 -19.49 -3.78
C THR A 179 1.91 -19.14 -4.55
N ALA A 180 2.09 -17.86 -4.87
CA ALA A 180 3.35 -17.29 -5.35
C ALA A 180 4.34 -16.99 -4.19
N VAL A 181 3.87 -17.05 -2.94
CA VAL A 181 4.68 -16.86 -1.74
C VAL A 181 5.71 -17.97 -1.60
N GLY A 182 6.95 -17.62 -1.25
CA GLY A 182 8.04 -18.57 -1.08
C GLY A 182 7.81 -19.57 0.06
N THR A 183 7.46 -19.10 1.25
CA THR A 183 7.16 -19.95 2.42
C THR A 183 5.97 -19.42 3.21
N ILE A 184 5.09 -20.31 3.68
CA ILE A 184 3.99 -19.97 4.58
C ILE A 184 4.18 -20.66 5.93
N ARG A 185 4.20 -19.87 7.01
CA ARG A 185 4.23 -20.36 8.39
C ARG A 185 2.84 -20.21 9.01
N ALA A 186 2.15 -21.32 9.26
CA ALA A 186 0.84 -21.33 9.89
C ALA A 186 0.94 -21.52 11.41
N LEU A 187 0.50 -20.54 12.18
CA LEU A 187 0.50 -20.56 13.64
C LEU A 187 -0.93 -20.56 14.17
N GLN A 188 -1.39 -21.71 14.67
CA GLN A 188 -2.69 -21.82 15.32
C GLN A 188 -2.56 -21.44 16.80
N CYS A 189 -2.54 -20.13 17.07
CA CYS A 189 -2.44 -19.62 18.43
C CYS A 189 -3.07 -18.23 18.57
N ARG A 190 -3.41 -17.89 19.81
CA ARG A 190 -3.85 -16.54 20.18
C ARG A 190 -2.64 -15.73 20.62
N VAL A 191 -2.57 -14.48 20.15
CA VAL A 191 -1.56 -13.50 20.58
C VAL A 191 -2.24 -12.52 21.52
N GLY A 192 -1.81 -12.52 22.78
CA GLY A 192 -2.38 -11.70 23.85
C GLY A 192 -1.52 -10.51 24.25
N SER A 193 -0.36 -10.32 23.62
CA SER A 193 0.56 -9.23 23.99
C SER A 193 1.48 -8.81 22.84
N ALA A 194 2.04 -7.60 22.97
CA ALA A 194 3.08 -7.10 22.09
C ALA A 194 4.36 -7.96 22.13
N ASP A 195 4.74 -8.48 23.31
CA ASP A 195 5.95 -9.31 23.45
C ASP A 195 5.82 -10.64 22.71
N GLU A 196 4.65 -11.27 22.76
CA GLU A 196 4.35 -12.47 21.96
C GLU A 196 4.43 -12.18 20.47
N MET A 197 3.82 -11.07 20.03
CA MET A 197 3.85 -10.67 18.62
C MET A 197 5.29 -10.37 18.16
N ALA A 198 6.09 -9.70 18.99
CA ALA A 198 7.49 -9.40 18.70
C ALA A 198 8.33 -10.68 18.59
N ARG A 199 8.14 -11.67 19.48
CA ARG A 199 8.79 -12.98 19.36
C ARG A 199 8.46 -13.67 18.05
N ILE A 200 7.18 -13.71 17.67
CA ILE A 200 6.75 -14.30 16.40
C ILE A 200 7.40 -13.59 15.21
N ALA A 201 7.45 -12.25 15.24
CA ALA A 201 8.09 -11.46 14.20
C ALA A 201 9.59 -11.78 14.06
N VAL A 202 10.32 -11.86 15.18
CA VAL A 202 11.75 -12.20 15.19
C VAL A 202 11.99 -13.63 14.67
N GLU A 203 11.23 -14.61 15.17
CA GLU A 203 11.34 -16.01 14.74
C GLU A 203 11.01 -16.18 13.25
N GLY A 204 10.05 -15.41 12.74
CA GLY A 204 9.66 -15.41 11.33
C GLY A 204 10.53 -14.52 10.43
N ASN A 205 11.55 -13.85 11.00
CA ASN A 205 12.35 -12.82 10.32
C ASN A 205 11.47 -11.77 9.60
N CYS A 206 10.34 -11.39 10.20
CA CYS A 206 9.38 -10.50 9.59
C CYS A 206 9.94 -9.08 9.52
N ASN A 207 9.76 -8.43 8.37
CA ASN A 207 10.05 -7.02 8.12
C ASN A 207 8.79 -6.19 7.87
N LEU A 208 7.59 -6.75 8.06
CA LEU A 208 6.31 -6.06 8.04
C LEU A 208 5.26 -6.82 8.87
N LEU A 209 4.52 -6.12 9.74
CA LEU A 209 3.42 -6.71 10.51
C LEU A 209 2.06 -6.19 10.01
N ILE A 210 1.04 -7.04 10.00
CA ILE A 210 -0.31 -6.69 9.52
C ILE A 210 -1.32 -7.11 10.58
N GLN A 211 -2.06 -6.15 11.11
CA GLN A 211 -3.15 -6.39 12.04
C GLN A 211 -4.47 -6.57 11.30
N ALA A 212 -5.13 -7.71 11.49
CA ALA A 212 -6.45 -8.02 10.95
C ALA A 212 -7.35 -8.80 11.93
N ALA A 213 -6.94 -8.91 13.20
CA ALA A 213 -7.67 -9.57 14.28
C ALA A 213 -8.63 -8.61 14.99
N ASP A 214 -9.77 -9.12 15.44
CA ASP A 214 -10.81 -8.34 16.11
C ASP A 214 -11.00 -8.67 17.60
N TYR A 215 -10.22 -9.62 18.14
CA TYR A 215 -10.23 -9.96 19.57
C TYR A 215 -8.89 -9.63 20.25
N PRO A 216 -8.88 -9.03 21.46
CA PRO A 216 -10.05 -8.64 22.27
C PRO A 216 -10.82 -7.45 21.69
N SER A 217 -10.13 -6.61 20.92
CA SER A 217 -10.73 -5.62 20.02
C SER A 217 -9.75 -5.30 18.88
N ALA A 218 -10.25 -4.73 17.77
CA ALA A 218 -9.38 -4.23 16.69
C ALA A 218 -8.41 -3.15 17.20
N GLY A 219 -8.83 -2.34 18.18
CA GLY A 219 -7.98 -1.31 18.79
C GLY A 219 -6.85 -1.89 19.64
N GLU A 220 -7.14 -2.89 20.47
CA GLU A 220 -6.13 -3.54 21.32
C GLU A 220 -5.14 -4.36 20.50
N THR A 221 -5.61 -5.10 19.50
CA THR A 221 -4.70 -5.85 18.62
C THR A 221 -3.81 -4.92 17.79
N ALA A 222 -4.33 -3.77 17.36
CA ALA A 222 -3.52 -2.74 16.70
C ALA A 222 -2.45 -2.17 17.66
N HIS A 223 -2.77 -2.03 18.95
CA HIS A 223 -1.80 -1.63 19.97
C HIS A 223 -0.68 -2.67 20.15
N TYR A 224 -1.02 -3.97 20.20
CA TYR A 224 -0.02 -5.04 20.26
C TYR A 224 0.92 -5.02 19.05
N ILE A 225 0.36 -4.85 17.85
CA ILE A 225 1.13 -4.80 16.61
C ILE A 225 2.03 -3.56 16.57
N TRP A 226 1.52 -2.39 16.95
CA TRP A 226 2.32 -1.17 17.03
C TRP A 226 3.51 -1.33 18.00
N GLN A 227 3.26 -1.75 19.24
CA GLN A 227 4.31 -1.92 20.24
C GLN A 227 5.34 -2.97 19.82
N ALA A 228 4.90 -4.08 19.23
CA ALA A 228 5.79 -5.11 18.71
C ALA A 228 6.63 -4.60 17.53
N ALA A 229 5.99 -3.88 16.61
CA ALA A 229 6.65 -3.31 15.44
C ALA A 229 7.72 -2.28 15.83
N ASP A 230 7.43 -1.43 16.82
CA ASP A 230 8.38 -0.46 17.36
C ASP A 230 9.55 -1.15 18.08
N SER A 231 9.30 -2.23 18.84
CA SER A 231 10.34 -2.94 19.59
C SER A 231 11.31 -3.70 18.68
N VAL A 232 10.83 -4.24 17.55
CA VAL A 232 11.65 -4.95 16.56
C VAL A 232 12.03 -4.09 15.35
N ASN A 233 11.64 -2.81 15.35
CA ASN A 233 11.92 -1.82 14.32
C ASN A 233 11.50 -2.23 12.89
N VAL A 234 10.23 -2.63 12.74
CA VAL A 234 9.64 -2.97 11.44
C VAL A 234 8.39 -2.13 11.18
N PRO A 235 8.05 -1.83 9.92
CA PRO A 235 6.78 -1.22 9.58
C PRO A 235 5.59 -2.13 9.93
N TYR A 236 4.41 -1.53 9.99
CA TYR A 236 3.19 -2.24 10.26
C TYR A 236 1.97 -1.61 9.59
N ILE A 237 0.95 -2.43 9.34
CA ILE A 237 -0.35 -2.02 8.82
C ILE A 237 -1.39 -2.31 9.90
N THR A 238 -2.23 -1.32 10.20
CA THR A 238 -3.38 -1.49 11.09
C THR A 238 -4.69 -1.29 10.38
N ILE A 239 -5.70 -2.04 10.79
CA ILE A 239 -7.05 -1.97 10.25
C ILE A 239 -7.96 -1.58 11.41
N PRO A 240 -8.52 -0.35 11.41
CA PRO A 240 -9.31 0.17 12.53
C PRO A 240 -10.60 -0.60 12.86
N GLY A 241 -10.89 -1.67 12.13
CA GLY A 241 -12.12 -2.44 12.18
C GLY A 241 -13.23 -1.82 11.35
N TYR A 242 -14.45 -2.27 11.62
CA TYR A 242 -15.66 -1.79 10.96
C TYR A 242 -16.79 -1.63 11.97
N ILE A 243 -17.71 -0.71 11.69
CA ILE A 243 -18.93 -0.49 12.46
C ILE A 243 -20.09 -0.51 11.48
N GLY A 244 -20.85 -1.61 11.49
CA GLY A 244 -21.91 -1.83 10.50
C GLY A 244 -21.35 -1.87 9.07
N GLY A 245 -21.76 -0.92 8.24
CA GLY A 245 -21.28 -0.74 6.86
C GLY A 245 -20.07 0.17 6.71
N LEU A 246 -19.65 0.84 7.78
CA LEU A 246 -18.50 1.73 7.80
C LEU A 246 -17.23 0.94 8.05
N VAL A 247 -16.27 1.00 7.14
CA VAL A 247 -15.05 0.20 7.19
C VAL A 247 -13.85 1.13 7.23
N GLY A 248 -13.02 1.03 8.26
CA GLY A 248 -11.82 1.86 8.36
C GLY A 248 -10.85 1.58 7.21
N PHE A 249 -10.24 2.63 6.67
CA PHE A 249 -9.16 2.54 5.69
C PHE A 249 -7.93 1.89 6.35
N SER A 250 -7.15 1.07 5.62
CA SER A 250 -5.95 0.46 6.18
C SER A 250 -4.82 1.47 6.29
N GLU A 251 -4.17 1.53 7.45
CA GLU A 251 -3.19 2.56 7.77
C GLU A 251 -1.79 1.94 7.83
N PHE A 252 -0.88 2.42 6.98
CA PHE A 252 0.53 1.98 6.97
C PHE A 252 1.39 2.90 7.82
N TYR A 253 2.24 2.32 8.66
CA TYR A 253 3.12 3.04 9.58
C TYR A 253 4.55 2.52 9.52
N TYR A 254 5.50 3.46 9.65
CA TYR A 254 6.91 3.14 9.90
C TYR A 254 7.18 3.19 11.41
N PRO A 255 8.04 2.30 11.93
CA PRO A 255 8.33 2.22 13.36
C PRO A 255 9.03 3.48 13.84
N ARG A 256 8.88 3.79 15.12
CA ARG A 256 9.54 4.92 15.82
C ARG A 256 9.21 6.30 15.24
N LYS A 257 8.23 6.40 14.35
CA LYS A 257 7.58 7.66 14.00
C LYS A 257 6.37 7.82 14.90
N THR A 258 6.24 8.98 15.54
CA THR A 258 5.10 9.30 16.41
C THR A 258 3.82 9.36 15.57
N TYR A 259 3.12 8.25 15.50
CA TYR A 259 1.75 8.20 15.01
C TYR A 259 0.83 8.11 16.19
N ASN A 260 0.02 9.15 16.37
CA ASN A 260 -0.95 9.17 17.46
C ASN A 260 -2.08 8.20 17.12
N HIS A 261 -1.89 6.93 17.49
CA HIS A 261 -2.87 5.84 17.34
C HIS A 261 -4.19 6.16 18.06
N GLY A 262 -4.18 7.19 18.91
CA GLY A 262 -5.36 7.83 19.45
C GLY A 262 -6.30 8.26 18.33
N PHE A 263 -7.30 7.43 18.07
CA PHE A 263 -8.62 7.97 17.85
C PHE A 263 -8.86 8.98 18.98
N ASN A 264 -8.99 10.27 18.68
CA ASN A 264 -9.70 11.20 19.56
C ASN A 264 -11.17 10.77 19.60
N ARG A 265 -11.44 9.55 20.06
CA ARG A 265 -12.75 9.11 20.49
C ARG A 265 -12.84 9.61 21.93
N HIS A 266 -13.87 10.39 22.24
CA HIS A 266 -14.28 10.50 23.62
C HIS A 266 -14.45 9.06 24.14
N PRO A 267 -13.66 8.63 25.14
CA PRO A 267 -13.77 7.27 25.64
C PRO A 267 -15.17 7.13 26.22
N ILE A 268 -16.01 6.33 25.56
CA ILE A 268 -17.30 5.92 26.12
C ILE A 268 -16.95 4.84 27.14
N THR A 269 -16.82 5.25 28.40
CA THR A 269 -16.43 4.37 29.53
C THR A 269 -17.61 3.56 30.07
N HIS A 270 -18.80 3.77 29.53
CA HIS A 270 -20.04 3.11 29.95
C HIS A 270 -20.38 1.99 28.98
N GLU A 271 -20.98 0.91 29.50
CA GLU A 271 -21.52 -0.15 28.65
C GLU A 271 -22.62 0.41 27.73
N PRO A 272 -22.67 -0.03 26.46
CA PRO A 272 -23.72 0.40 25.56
C PRO A 272 -25.08 -0.08 26.09
N LEU A 273 -26.03 0.84 26.27
CA LEU A 273 -27.40 0.49 26.67
C LEU A 273 -28.10 -0.39 25.62
N PHE A 274 -27.76 -0.21 24.35
CA PHE A 274 -28.27 -1.01 23.24
C PHE A 274 -27.29 -0.96 22.07
N GLN A 275 -27.06 -2.11 21.43
CA GLN A 275 -26.31 -2.22 20.19
C GLN A 275 -27.15 -3.00 19.18
N HIS A 276 -27.35 -2.42 18.00
CA HIS A 276 -28.04 -3.08 16.89
C HIS A 276 -27.11 -3.20 15.70
N THR A 277 -26.81 -4.44 15.31
CA THR A 277 -25.95 -4.72 14.15
C THR A 277 -26.63 -5.83 13.36
N LEU A 278 -27.17 -5.48 12.19
CA LEU A 278 -27.95 -6.41 11.35
C LEU A 278 -27.09 -7.46 10.65
N GLY A 279 -25.76 -7.30 10.62
CA GLY A 279 -24.87 -8.25 9.97
C GLY A 279 -23.40 -7.88 10.12
N LYS A 280 -22.53 -8.80 9.69
CA LYS A 280 -21.09 -8.58 9.58
C LYS A 280 -20.75 -7.84 8.28
N ILE A 281 -19.53 -7.33 8.21
CA ILE A 281 -18.99 -6.68 7.01
C ILE A 281 -19.22 -7.54 5.73
N PRO A 282 -19.70 -6.95 4.61
CA PRO A 282 -19.91 -7.69 3.37
C PRO A 282 -18.61 -8.20 2.74
N TYR A 283 -18.69 -9.30 1.97
CA TYR A 283 -17.56 -9.87 1.22
C TYR A 283 -16.84 -8.82 0.35
N ARG A 284 -17.62 -7.97 -0.36
CA ARG A 284 -17.08 -6.89 -1.22
C ARG A 284 -16.12 -5.98 -0.46
N MET A 285 -16.49 -5.56 0.75
CA MET A 285 -15.68 -4.65 1.55
C MET A 285 -14.40 -5.33 2.06
N CYS A 286 -14.49 -6.60 2.47
CA CYS A 286 -13.31 -7.38 2.86
C CYS A 286 -12.34 -7.51 1.68
N SER A 287 -12.85 -7.73 0.47
CA SER A 287 -12.04 -7.83 -0.74
C SER A 287 -11.37 -6.51 -1.10
N ILE A 288 -12.07 -5.38 -1.02
CA ILE A 288 -11.49 -4.05 -1.28
C ILE A 288 -10.35 -3.77 -0.30
N LEU A 289 -10.56 -4.02 1.00
CA LEU A 289 -9.49 -3.87 1.99
C LEU A 289 -8.32 -4.81 1.72
N GLY A 290 -8.59 -6.07 1.38
CA GLY A 290 -7.55 -7.03 1.01
C GLY A 290 -6.67 -6.51 -0.13
N SER A 291 -7.29 -5.96 -1.18
CA SER A 291 -6.58 -5.39 -2.32
C SER A 291 -5.79 -4.13 -1.95
N LEU A 292 -6.35 -3.27 -1.11
CA LEU A 292 -5.65 -2.06 -0.63
C LEU A 292 -4.40 -2.41 0.18
N VAL A 293 -4.52 -3.35 1.13
CA VAL A 293 -3.38 -3.83 1.91
C VAL A 293 -2.34 -4.47 1.00
N ALA A 294 -2.76 -5.24 0.00
CA ALA A 294 -1.85 -5.81 -0.99
C ALA A 294 -1.08 -4.73 -1.77
N GLN A 295 -1.75 -3.64 -2.18
CA GLN A 295 -1.07 -2.50 -2.79
C GLN A 295 -0.08 -1.85 -1.82
N GLN A 296 -0.44 -1.63 -0.55
CA GLN A 296 0.47 -1.06 0.44
C GLN A 296 1.73 -1.93 0.67
N VAL A 297 1.56 -3.27 0.65
CA VAL A 297 2.67 -4.22 0.72
C VAL A 297 3.54 -4.16 -0.54
N ASP A 298 2.93 -4.04 -1.71
CA ASP A 298 3.61 -3.94 -2.99
C ASP A 298 4.39 -2.62 -3.13
N ASP A 299 3.81 -1.50 -2.71
CA ASP A 299 4.47 -0.19 -2.62
C ASP A 299 5.71 -0.29 -1.72
N TYR A 300 5.56 -0.91 -0.53
CA TYR A 300 6.67 -1.14 0.40
C TYR A 300 7.77 -2.03 -0.22
N ARG A 301 7.37 -3.03 -1.02
CA ARG A 301 8.28 -3.90 -1.78
C ARG A 301 9.10 -3.08 -2.79
N HIS A 302 8.49 -2.11 -3.45
CA HIS A 302 9.14 -1.27 -4.47
C HIS A 302 9.79 0.00 -3.91
N HIS A 303 9.92 0.13 -2.58
CA HIS A 303 10.47 1.33 -1.93
C HIS A 303 9.63 2.61 -2.18
N LEU A 304 8.37 2.46 -2.58
CA LEU A 304 7.43 3.56 -2.76
C LEU A 304 6.82 3.96 -1.41
N VAL A 305 6.23 5.15 -1.39
CA VAL A 305 5.38 5.59 -0.27
C VAL A 305 4.08 4.81 -0.37
N PRO A 306 3.71 3.99 0.63
CA PRO A 306 2.48 3.22 0.55
C PRO A 306 1.24 4.10 0.37
N ILE A 307 0.29 3.64 -0.43
CA ILE A 307 -0.98 4.35 -0.65
C ILE A 307 -1.69 4.65 0.69
N GLY A 308 -2.13 5.90 0.85
CA GLY A 308 -2.74 6.40 2.08
C GLY A 308 -1.80 6.51 3.29
N TYR A 309 -0.49 6.52 3.06
CA TYR A 309 0.49 6.73 4.14
C TYR A 309 0.31 8.09 4.82
N GLY A 310 0.03 8.06 6.13
CA GLY A 310 -0.25 9.26 6.93
C GLY A 310 -1.66 9.82 6.73
N GLU A 311 -2.49 9.15 5.92
CA GLU A 311 -3.89 9.49 5.71
C GLU A 311 -4.78 8.59 6.57
N ARG A 312 -5.97 9.09 6.90
CA ARG A 312 -7.01 8.33 7.61
C ARG A 312 -8.31 8.48 6.87
N GLY A 313 -9.09 7.41 6.80
CA GLY A 313 -10.35 7.41 6.07
C GLY A 313 -11.23 6.22 6.40
N HIS A 314 -12.36 6.13 5.71
CA HIS A 314 -13.25 4.99 5.76
C HIS A 314 -13.92 4.78 4.40
N PHE A 315 -14.30 3.54 4.14
CA PHE A 315 -15.22 3.18 3.07
C PHE A 315 -16.62 3.10 3.65
N ASP A 316 -17.60 3.63 2.92
CA ASP A 316 -19.02 3.35 3.18
C ASP A 316 -19.48 2.25 2.23
N SER A 317 -20.06 1.18 2.79
CA SER A 317 -20.67 0.12 2.00
C SER A 317 -21.85 0.59 1.16
N GLY A 318 -22.44 1.77 1.46
CA GLY A 318 -23.52 2.39 0.71
C GLY A 318 -24.74 1.47 0.64
N ARG A 319 -25.56 1.48 1.69
CA ARG A 319 -26.96 1.07 1.55
C ARG A 319 -27.79 2.29 1.21
#